data_AF-F3FDE9-F1
#
_entry.id   AF-F3FDE9-F1
#
_cell.length_a   1.000
_cell.length_b   1.000
_cell.length_c   1.000
_cell.angle_alpha   90.00
_cell.angle_beta   90.00
_cell.angle_gamma   90.00
#
_symmetry.space_group_name_H-M   'P 1'
#
loop_
_entity.id
_entity.type
_entity.pdbx_description
1 polymer ?
#
loop_
_entity_poly.entity_id
_entity_poly.type
_entity_poly.pdbx_seq_one_letter_code
_entity_poly.pdbx_strand_id
1 'polypeptide(L)'
;MLDLSLTGKAPEPPHLQLIKDKSPEWLLHAAPATHATLRKALRRPLRWLAGARKSSPDQLAELQRLYAEHREYEQQVRPTLDSLSTLENFARPLLTAAIKDRFGLEVDVANTWLFHAS
;
A
#
# COMPACT_ATOMS: atom_id res chain seq x y z
N MET A 1 3.18 -28.82 28.83
CA MET A 1 2.68 -29.37 27.55
C MET A 1 1.31 -28.73 27.32
N LEU A 2 1.27 -27.65 26.54
CA LEU A 2 0.06 -26.85 26.30
C LEU A 2 -0.56 -27.33 25.00
N ASP A 3 -1.63 -28.09 25.09
CA ASP A 3 -2.48 -28.39 23.93
C ASP A 3 -3.88 -27.83 24.24
N LEU A 4 -4.13 -26.62 23.76
CA LEU A 4 -5.47 -26.05 23.68
C LEU A 4 -5.79 -25.84 22.21
N SER A 5 -5.98 -26.97 21.54
CA SER A 5 -6.79 -27.08 20.35
C SER A 5 -8.24 -26.66 20.69
N LEU A 6 -8.53 -25.36 20.62
CA LEU A 6 -9.90 -24.82 20.63
C LEU A 6 -10.21 -24.25 19.25
N THR A 7 -10.53 -25.15 18.32
CA THR A 7 -11.34 -24.85 17.14
C THR A 7 -12.74 -24.46 17.64
N GLY A 8 -12.93 -23.17 17.89
CA GLY A 8 -14.22 -22.58 18.22
C GLY A 8 -14.25 -21.17 17.65
N LYS A 9 -14.96 -20.98 16.52
CA LYS A 9 -15.22 -19.65 15.96
C LYS A 9 -15.87 -18.82 17.07
N ALA A 10 -15.15 -17.83 17.61
CA ALA A 10 -15.68 -16.90 18.59
C ALA A 10 -17.03 -16.34 18.06
N PRO A 11 -18.07 -16.20 18.91
CA PRO A 11 -19.33 -15.63 18.46
C PRO A 11 -19.04 -14.29 17.80
N GLU A 12 -19.52 -14.10 16.56
CA GLU A 12 -19.29 -12.86 15.82
C GLU A 12 -19.81 -11.71 16.68
N PRO A 13 -18.98 -10.69 16.96
CA PRO A 13 -19.40 -9.60 17.83
C PRO A 13 -20.69 -8.99 17.23
N PRO A 14 -21.71 -8.70 18.06
CA PRO A 14 -23.05 -8.32 17.59
C PRO A 14 -23.06 -7.06 16.70
N HIS A 15 -21.98 -6.28 16.72
CA HIS A 15 -21.81 -5.07 15.93
C HIS A 15 -21.00 -5.27 14.64
N LEU A 16 -20.46 -6.46 14.38
CA LEU A 16 -19.59 -6.71 13.23
C LEU A 16 -20.30 -6.44 11.91
N GLN A 17 -21.52 -6.96 11.76
CA GLN A 17 -22.33 -6.79 10.54
C GLN A 17 -22.69 -5.31 10.34
N LEU A 18 -23.16 -4.64 11.40
CA LEU A 18 -23.46 -3.21 11.35
C LEU A 18 -22.23 -2.35 10.95
N ILE A 19 -21.05 -2.69 11.46
CA ILE A 19 -19.81 -1.99 11.12
C ILE A 19 -19.45 -2.23 9.65
N LYS A 20 -19.60 -3.45 9.14
CA LYS A 20 -19.37 -3.76 7.73
C LYS A 20 -20.33 -2.97 6.84
N ASP A 21 -21.63 -2.99 7.15
CA ASP A 21 -22.67 -2.30 6.38
C ASP A 21 -22.48 -0.76 6.34
N LYS A 22 -21.79 -0.21 7.34
CA LYS A 22 -21.51 1.24 7.43
C LYS A 22 -20.08 1.60 7.04
N SER A 23 -19.26 0.62 6.69
CA SER A 23 -17.89 0.85 6.24
C SER A 23 -17.86 1.08 4.73
N PRO A 24 -17.12 2.07 4.25
CA PRO A 24 -16.90 2.22 2.81
C PRO A 24 -16.22 0.98 2.23
N GLU A 25 -16.64 0.57 1.04
CA GLU A 25 -16.11 -0.63 0.36
C GLU A 25 -14.58 -0.58 0.21
N TRP A 26 -14.02 0.58 -0.15
CA TRP A 26 -12.57 0.76 -0.27
C TRP A 26 -11.81 0.45 1.03
N LEU A 27 -12.44 0.68 2.20
CA LEU A 27 -11.84 0.42 3.51
C LEU A 27 -11.90 -1.07 3.87
N LEU A 28 -12.87 -1.82 3.35
CA LEU A 28 -12.94 -3.27 3.53
C LEU A 28 -11.84 -3.98 2.72
N HIS A 29 -11.51 -3.44 1.54
CA HIS A 29 -10.48 -3.97 0.64
C HIS A 29 -9.09 -3.33 0.80
N ALA A 30 -8.89 -2.42 1.77
CA ALA A 30 -7.62 -1.73 1.91
C ALA A 30 -6.51 -2.65 2.45
N ALA A 31 -5.26 -2.34 2.06
CA ALA A 31 -4.09 -3.11 2.48
C ALA A 31 -3.85 -3.01 4.01
N PRO A 32 -3.24 -4.03 4.65
CA PRO A 32 -2.96 -4.01 6.10
C PRO A 32 -2.14 -2.79 6.57
N ALA A 33 -1.20 -2.31 5.74
CA ALA A 33 -0.42 -1.11 6.02
C ALA A 33 -1.30 0.16 6.07
N THR A 34 -2.30 0.24 5.20
CA THR A 34 -3.31 1.32 5.19
C THR A 34 -4.15 1.25 6.46
N HIS A 35 -4.60 0.07 6.87
CA HIS A 35 -5.37 -0.12 8.10
C HIS A 35 -4.57 0.30 9.35
N ALA A 36 -3.28 -0.05 9.40
CA ALA A 36 -2.38 0.34 10.48
C ALA A 36 -2.21 1.87 10.56
N THR A 37 -2.03 2.51 9.39
CA THR A 37 -1.87 3.97 9.29
C THR A 37 -3.13 4.70 9.74
N LEU A 38 -4.30 4.26 9.27
CA LEU A 38 -5.59 4.83 9.68
C LEU A 38 -5.82 4.67 11.19
N ARG A 39 -5.50 3.50 11.75
CA ARG A 39 -5.61 3.26 13.20
C ARG A 39 -4.67 4.16 14.01
N LYS A 40 -3.49 4.49 13.49
CA LYS A 40 -2.56 5.46 14.10
C LYS A 40 -3.11 6.89 14.01
N ALA A 41 -3.66 7.26 12.85
CA ALA A 41 -4.22 8.59 12.61
C ALA A 41 -5.48 8.86 13.46
N LEU A 42 -6.33 7.85 13.68
CA LEU A 42 -7.54 7.95 14.49
C LEU A 42 -7.30 8.36 15.94
N ARG A 43 -6.06 8.24 16.44
CA ARG A 43 -5.69 8.68 17.80
C ARG A 43 -5.75 10.20 17.98
N ARG A 44 -5.81 10.97 16.88
CA ARG A 44 -5.90 12.43 16.91
C ARG A 44 -7.24 12.88 16.30
N PRO A 45 -8.17 13.43 17.09
CA PRO A 45 -9.44 13.91 16.55
C PRO A 45 -9.22 15.13 15.66
N LEU A 46 -9.73 15.07 14.42
CA LEU A 46 -9.73 16.22 13.52
C LEU A 46 -10.82 17.21 13.95
N ARG A 47 -10.44 18.25 14.69
CA ARG A 47 -11.37 19.24 15.26
C ARG A 47 -12.23 19.94 14.20
N TRP A 48 -11.68 20.19 13.03
CA TRP A 48 -12.41 20.83 11.92
C TRP A 48 -13.54 19.95 11.36
N LEU A 49 -13.39 18.62 11.41
CA LEU A 49 -14.36 17.68 10.84
C LEU A 49 -15.70 17.73 11.58
N ALA A 50 -15.67 17.94 12.90
CA ALA A 50 -16.87 18.09 13.71
C ALA A 50 -17.65 19.36 13.35
N GLY A 51 -16.94 20.45 13.01
CA GLY A 51 -17.55 21.68 12.50
C GLY A 51 -18.12 21.51 11.09
N ALA A 52 -17.33 20.93 10.19
CA ALA A 52 -17.70 20.70 8.79
C ALA A 52 -18.95 19.81 8.65
N ARG A 53 -19.11 18.81 9.52
CA ARG A 53 -20.33 17.97 9.56
C ARG A 53 -21.61 18.75 9.80
N LYS A 54 -21.52 19.88 10.52
CA LYS A 54 -22.67 20.73 10.84
C LYS A 54 -22.86 21.86 9.83
N SER A 55 -21.77 22.44 9.36
CA SER A 55 -21.82 23.60 8.46
C SER A 55 -22.03 23.21 7.00
N SER A 56 -21.46 22.08 6.56
CA SER A 56 -21.34 21.72 5.14
C SER A 56 -21.42 20.20 4.93
N PRO A 57 -22.57 19.55 5.25
CA PRO A 57 -22.72 18.10 5.12
C PRO A 57 -22.54 17.61 3.67
N ASP A 58 -23.03 18.36 2.69
CA ASP A 58 -22.96 17.98 1.27
C ASP A 58 -21.51 17.97 0.75
N GLN A 59 -20.70 18.94 1.18
CA GLN A 59 -19.27 18.97 0.83
C GLN A 59 -18.51 17.79 1.45
N LEU A 60 -18.91 17.38 2.66
CA LEU A 60 -18.30 16.22 3.29
C LEU A 60 -18.70 14.92 2.59
N ALA A 61 -19.95 14.80 2.15
CA ALA A 61 -20.41 13.67 1.35
C ALA A 61 -19.67 13.59 0.01
N GLU A 62 -19.48 14.73 -0.66
CA GLU A 62 -18.73 14.78 -1.92
C GLU A 62 -17.25 14.45 -1.72
N LEU A 63 -16.62 14.94 -0.65
CA LEU A 63 -15.25 14.58 -0.30
C LEU A 63 -15.12 13.07 -0.06
N GLN A 64 -16.08 12.46 0.63
CA GLN A 64 -16.10 11.01 0.84
C GLN A 64 -16.23 10.24 -0.49
N ARG A 65 -17.10 10.71 -1.40
CA ARG A 65 -17.28 10.13 -2.73
C ARG A 65 -16.00 10.19 -3.55
N LEU A 66 -15.40 11.39 -3.68
CA LEU A 66 -14.15 11.59 -4.43
C LEU A 66 -13.00 10.79 -3.86
N TYR A 67 -12.93 10.65 -2.52
CA TYR A 67 -11.90 9.84 -1.89
C TYR A 67 -12.05 8.34 -2.20
N ALA A 68 -13.29 7.83 -2.19
CA ALA A 68 -13.56 6.45 -2.55
C ALA A 68 -13.15 6.17 -4.01
N GLU A 69 -13.54 7.06 -4.93
CA GLU A 69 -13.19 7.00 -6.34
C GLU A 69 -11.67 7.06 -6.57
N HIS A 70 -10.97 7.99 -5.92
CA HIS A 70 -9.51 8.04 -5.95
C HIS A 70 -8.86 6.72 -5.50
N ARG A 71 -9.37 6.12 -4.41
CA ARG A 71 -8.82 4.86 -3.89
C ARG A 71 -9.06 3.69 -4.84
N GLU A 72 -10.21 3.65 -5.49
CA GLU A 72 -10.50 2.64 -6.50
C GLU A 72 -9.53 2.74 -7.68
N TYR A 73 -9.33 3.94 -8.22
CA TYR A 73 -8.36 4.16 -9.31
C TYR A 73 -6.92 3.86 -8.90
N GLU A 74 -6.53 4.24 -7.68
CA GLU A 74 -5.21 3.90 -7.13
C GLU A 74 -5.02 2.38 -7.08
N GLN A 75 -6.03 1.62 -6.64
CA GLN A 75 -5.96 0.16 -6.61
C GLN A 75 -5.88 -0.47 -8.00
N GLN A 76 -6.49 0.13 -9.02
CA GLN A 76 -6.41 -0.35 -10.40
C GLN A 76 -5.04 -0.08 -11.03
N VAL A 77 -4.44 1.09 -10.76
CA VAL A 77 -3.17 1.51 -11.36
C VAL A 77 -1.95 0.92 -10.66
N ARG A 78 -2.05 0.67 -9.34
CA ARG A 78 -0.92 0.22 -8.52
C ARG A 78 -0.27 -1.09 -8.97
N PRO A 79 -1.00 -2.16 -9.38
CA PRO A 79 -0.38 -3.37 -9.92
C PRO A 79 0.45 -3.10 -11.19
N THR A 80 0.00 -2.19 -12.05
CA THR A 80 0.75 -1.79 -13.25
C THR A 80 2.03 -1.05 -12.86
N LEU A 81 1.95 -0.14 -11.89
CA LEU A 81 3.13 0.58 -11.39
C LEU A 81 4.12 -0.35 -10.68
N ASP A 82 3.62 -1.29 -9.86
CA ASP A 82 4.43 -2.28 -9.16
C ASP A 82 5.10 -3.28 -10.14
N SER A 83 4.51 -3.48 -11.32
CA SER A 83 5.11 -4.30 -12.39
C SER A 83 6.27 -3.63 -13.12
N LEU A 84 6.42 -2.30 -12.97
CA LEU A 84 7.55 -1.59 -13.55
C LEU A 84 8.81 -2.00 -12.78
N SER A 85 9.70 -2.68 -13.49
CA SER A 85 11.01 -3.05 -12.94
C SER A 85 11.76 -1.80 -12.52
N THR A 86 12.51 -1.88 -11.42
CA THR A 86 13.39 -0.79 -11.02
C THR A 86 14.43 -0.53 -12.11
N LEU A 87 14.94 0.70 -12.19
CA LEU A 87 15.96 1.07 -13.16
C LEU A 87 17.16 0.13 -13.09
N GLU A 88 17.54 -0.30 -11.89
CA GLU A 88 18.64 -1.23 -11.66
C GLU A 88 18.33 -2.61 -12.25
N ASN A 89 17.12 -3.12 -12.06
CA ASN A 89 16.71 -4.42 -12.62
C ASN A 89 16.68 -4.41 -14.14
N PHE A 90 16.35 -3.27 -14.76
CA PHE A 90 16.45 -3.08 -16.21
C PHE A 90 17.91 -2.96 -16.69
N ALA A 91 18.72 -2.16 -16.01
CA ALA A 91 20.07 -1.82 -16.45
C ALA A 91 21.11 -2.93 -16.19
N ARG A 92 20.97 -3.71 -15.12
CA ARG A 92 21.89 -4.80 -14.74
C ARG A 92 22.16 -5.78 -15.89
N PRO A 93 21.15 -6.44 -16.50
CA PRO A 93 21.41 -7.41 -17.56
C PRO A 93 22.02 -6.77 -18.81
N LEU A 94 21.61 -5.54 -19.16
CA LEU A 94 22.17 -4.80 -20.29
C LEU A 94 23.66 -4.51 -20.10
N LEU A 95 24.04 -4.03 -18.91
CA LEU A 95 25.42 -3.69 -18.60
C LEU A 95 26.30 -4.94 -18.50
N THR A 96 25.82 -6.01 -17.85
CA THR A 96 26.53 -7.30 -17.79
C THR A 96 26.76 -7.87 -19.18
N ALA A 97 25.76 -7.85 -20.06
CA ALA A 97 25.90 -8.33 -21.44
C ALA A 97 26.93 -7.50 -22.23
N ALA A 98 26.88 -6.17 -22.11
CA ALA A 98 27.81 -5.28 -22.80
C ALA A 98 29.27 -5.45 -22.32
N ILE A 99 29.49 -5.67 -21.02
CA ILE A 99 30.83 -5.91 -20.48
C ILE A 99 31.37 -7.27 -20.94
N LYS A 100 30.53 -8.30 -20.94
CA LYS A 100 30.90 -9.63 -21.44
C LYS A 100 31.27 -9.59 -22.92
N ASP A 101 30.50 -8.89 -23.74
CA ASP A 101 30.75 -8.76 -25.17
C ASP A 101 32.06 -8.00 -25.47
N ARG A 102 32.32 -6.89 -24.76
CA ARG A 102 33.48 -6.05 -25.03
C ARG A 102 34.78 -6.55 -24.39
N PHE A 103 34.69 -7.16 -23.20
CA PHE A 103 35.87 -7.49 -22.39
C PHE A 103 36.00 -8.98 -22.07
N GLY A 104 35.01 -9.81 -22.41
CA GLY A 104 35.01 -11.24 -22.07
C GLY A 104 34.85 -11.52 -20.57
N LEU A 105 34.47 -10.51 -19.79
CA LEU A 105 34.38 -10.58 -18.33
C LEU A 105 32.94 -10.77 -17.88
N GLU A 106 32.71 -11.73 -16.98
CA GLU A 106 31.46 -11.85 -16.24
C GLU A 106 31.65 -11.23 -14.86
N VAL A 107 31.11 -10.01 -14.70
CA VAL A 107 31.18 -9.24 -13.45
C VAL A 107 29.80 -8.99 -12.88
N ASP A 108 29.71 -9.07 -11.55
CA ASP A 108 28.54 -8.58 -10.84
C ASP A 108 28.55 -7.05 -10.82
N VAL A 109 27.86 -6.46 -11.78
CA VAL A 109 27.76 -5.00 -11.96
C VAL A 109 27.11 -4.28 -10.77
N ALA A 110 26.40 -5.00 -9.89
CA ALA A 110 25.80 -4.39 -8.70
C ALA A 110 26.82 -4.21 -7.55
N ASN A 111 27.88 -5.02 -7.53
CA ASN A 111 28.88 -5.06 -6.46
C ASN A 111 30.29 -4.73 -6.93
N THR A 112 30.48 -4.42 -8.22
CA THR A 112 31.77 -4.08 -8.82
C THR A 112 31.87 -2.57 -9.02
N TRP A 113 32.93 -1.96 -8.49
CA TRP A 113 33.16 -0.51 -8.55
C TRP A 113 34.23 -0.19 -9.58
N LEU A 114 33.97 0.84 -10.41
CA LEU A 114 35.00 1.39 -11.28
C LEU A 114 35.90 2.30 -10.46
N PHE A 115 37.13 1.84 -10.20
CA PHE A 115 38.14 2.70 -9.61
C PHE A 115 38.83 3.50 -10.71
N HIS A 116 38.59 4.81 -10.72
CA HIS A 116 39.36 5.74 -11.53
C HIS A 116 40.39 6.42 -10.64
N ALA A 117 41.63 5.93 -10.66
CA ALA A 117 42.78 6.66 -10.11
C ALA A 117 43.17 7.75 -11.12
N SER A 118 42.54 8.92 -10.99
CA SER A 118 43.09 10.17 -11.51
C SER A 118 44.04 10.79 -10.51
#